data_AF-A0A9X0FCN0-F1
#
_entry.id   AF-A0A9X0FCN0-F1
#
_cell.length_a   1.000
_cell.length_b   1.000
_cell.length_c   1.000
_cell.angle_alpha   90.00
_cell.angle_beta   90.00
_cell.angle_gamma   90.00
#
_symmetry.space_group_name_H-M   'P 1'
#
loop_
_entity.id
_entity.type
_entity.pdbx_description
1 polymer ?
#
loop_
_entity_poly.entity_id
_entity_poly.type
_entity_poly.pdbx_seq_one_letter_code
_entity_poly.pdbx_strand_id
1 'polypeptide(L)'
;MLVYCSNCNKDYNMQPQVAQLSNRIEKCFYICPHCGHEHVAAYVNDKIRKHQADIVRYHERINKKNLAIEGEMKRLRKRVEGAK
;
A
#
# COMPACT_ATOMS: atom_id res chain seq x y z
N MET A 1 3.42 9.98 -5.55
CA MET A 1 2.68 10.37 -4.33
C MET A 1 3.17 11.75 -3.94
N LEU A 2 2.30 12.73 -3.70
CA LEU A 2 2.73 14.04 -3.22
C LEU A 2 3.15 13.93 -1.76
N VAL A 3 4.35 14.39 -1.42
CA VAL A 3 4.86 14.41 -0.05
C VAL A 3 5.45 15.78 0.29
N TYR A 4 5.41 16.12 1.56
CA TYR A 4 5.99 17.33 2.11
C TYR A 4 7.43 17.09 2.60
N CYS A 5 8.39 17.90 2.17
CA CYS A 5 9.75 17.86 2.69
C CYS A 5 9.83 18.62 4.01
N SER A 6 10.07 17.93 5.13
CA SER A 6 10.26 18.58 6.44
C SER A 6 11.56 19.39 6.56
N ASN A 7 12.48 19.26 5.60
CA ASN A 7 13.76 19.97 5.62
C ASN A 7 13.68 21.32 4.88
N CYS A 8 13.07 21.37 3.70
CA CYS A 8 12.95 22.60 2.91
C CYS A 8 11.53 23.14 2.78
N ASN A 9 10.56 22.51 3.46
CA ASN A 9 9.16 22.92 3.57
C ASN A 9 8.44 23.05 2.21
N LYS A 10 8.81 22.21 1.24
CA LYS A 10 8.21 22.18 -0.09
C LYS A 10 7.60 20.82 -0.38
N ASP A 11 6.49 20.84 -1.09
CA ASP A 11 5.88 19.63 -1.62
C ASP A 11 6.59 19.18 -2.90
N TYR A 12 6.58 17.87 -3.12
CA TYR A 12 7.11 17.26 -4.34
C TYR A 12 6.51 15.89 -4.58
N ASN A 13 6.55 15.45 -5.84
CA ASN A 13 6.16 14.09 -6.18
C ASN A 13 7.29 13.13 -5.79
N MET A 14 7.07 12.35 -4.75
CA MET A 14 8.04 11.38 -4.23
C MET A 14 8.33 10.29 -5.27
N GLN A 15 9.63 10.04 -5.49
CA GLN A 15 10.14 8.88 -6.20
C GLN A 15 10.84 7.96 -5.17
N PRO A 16 10.21 6.84 -4.78
CA PRO A 16 10.82 5.91 -3.84
C PRO A 16 12.01 5.19 -4.46
N GLN A 17 13.02 4.95 -3.64
CA GLN A 17 14.25 4.25 -3.97
C GLN A 17 14.51 3.16 -2.94
N VAL A 18 15.23 2.13 -3.38
CA VAL A 18 15.61 0.99 -2.52
C VAL A 18 17.10 0.75 -2.67
N ALA A 19 17.83 0.74 -1.55
CA ALA A 19 19.23 0.33 -1.49
C ALA A 19 19.35 -0.97 -0.69
N GLN A 20 20.13 -1.91 -1.22
CA GLN A 20 20.50 -3.13 -0.49
C GLN A 20 21.65 -2.82 0.47
N LEU A 21 21.47 -3.13 1.74
CA LEU A 21 22.46 -3.02 2.79
C LEU A 21 22.97 -4.42 3.18
N SER A 22 23.93 -4.48 4.10
CA SER A 22 24.41 -5.76 4.64
C SER A 22 23.29 -6.52 5.38
N ASN A 23 23.49 -7.83 5.55
CA ASN A 23 22.56 -8.70 6.28
C ASN A 23 21.14 -8.77 5.70
N ARG A 24 20.99 -8.63 4.37
CA ARG A 24 19.70 -8.69 3.65
C ARG A 24 18.69 -7.66 4.17
N ILE A 25 19.19 -6.48 4.50
CA ILE A 25 18.36 -5.33 4.88
C ILE A 25 18.23 -4.44 3.66
N GLU A 26 17.01 -4.03 3.34
CA GLU A 26 16.75 -3.02 2.32
C GLU A 26 16.43 -1.68 3.02
N LYS A 27 17.07 -0.60 2.57
CA LYS A 27 16.70 0.77 2.93
C LYS A 27 15.76 1.30 1.87
N CYS A 28 14.50 1.52 2.23
CA CYS A 28 13.54 2.25 1.43
C CYS A 28 13.62 3.75 1.78
N PHE A 29 13.96 4.59 0.81
CA PHE A 29 14.15 6.01 1.02
C PHE A 29 13.70 6.81 -0.21
N TYR A 30 13.71 8.13 -0.10
CA TYR A 30 13.44 9.03 -1.21
C TYR A 30 14.21 10.34 -0.98
N ILE A 31 14.62 10.99 -2.07
CA ILE A 31 15.41 12.22 -2.01
C ILE A 31 14.53 13.39 -2.39
N CYS A 32 14.54 14.45 -1.57
CA CYS A 32 13.88 15.69 -1.93
C CYS A 32 14.61 16.36 -3.12
N PRO A 33 13.95 16.58 -4.26
CA PRO A 33 14.60 17.16 -5.44
C PRO A 33 14.98 18.63 -5.24
N HIS A 34 14.40 19.30 -4.24
CA HIS A 34 14.63 20.73 -3.99
C HIS A 34 15.86 21.00 -3.13
N CYS A 35 16.20 20.09 -2.19
CA CYS A 35 17.29 20.31 -1.23
C CYS A 35 18.26 19.13 -1.11
N GLY A 36 18.02 18.04 -1.83
CA GLY A 36 18.87 16.84 -1.79
C GLY A 36 18.77 16.04 -0.50
N HIS A 37 17.90 16.42 0.45
CA HIS A 37 17.77 15.69 1.70
C HIS A 37 17.20 14.29 1.48
N GLU A 38 17.88 13.29 2.05
CA GLU A 38 17.43 11.89 2.04
C GLU A 38 16.43 11.67 3.17
N HIS A 39 15.23 11.22 2.82
CA HIS A 39 14.23 10.81 3.79
C HIS A 39 14.12 9.27 3.77
N VAL A 40 14.41 8.63 4.89
CA VAL A 40 14.28 7.17 5.04
C VAL A 40 12.84 6.84 5.43
N ALA A 41 12.16 6.05 4.61
CA ALA A 41 10.80 5.59 4.88
C ALA A 41 10.78 4.34 5.76
N ALA A 42 11.66 3.37 5.48
CA ALA A 42 11.71 2.12 6.22
C ALA A 42 13.03 1.38 6.02
N TYR A 43 13.36 0.54 7.00
CA TYR A 43 14.27 -0.58 6.83
C TYR A 43 13.47 -1.87 6.85
N VAL A 44 13.70 -2.73 5.88
CA VAL A 44 12.94 -3.98 5.72
C VAL A 44 13.87 -5.15 5.49
N ASN A 45 13.45 -6.33 5.91
CA ASN A 45 14.15 -7.58 5.67
C ASN A 45 13.17 -8.64 5.16
N ASP A 46 13.69 -9.83 4.84
CA ASP A 46 12.90 -10.96 4.34
C ASP A 46 11.68 -11.28 5.21
N LYS A 47 11.80 -11.17 6.54
CA LYS A 47 10.70 -11.43 7.47
C LYS A 47 9.60 -10.39 7.35
N ILE A 48 9.95 -9.10 7.28
CA ILE A 48 8.99 -8.01 7.09
C ILE A 48 8.32 -8.14 5.71
N ARG A 49 9.10 -8.42 4.65
CA ARG A 49 8.57 -8.63 3.30
C ARG A 49 7.57 -9.77 3.23
N LYS A 50 7.84 -10.88 3.93
CA LYS A 50 6.90 -12.00 4.04
C LYS A 50 5.57 -11.57 4.67
N HIS A 51 5.61 -10.84 5.78
CA HIS A 51 4.40 -10.34 6.42
C HIS A 51 3.62 -9.35 5.54
N GLN A 52 4.31 -8.45 4.83
CA GLN A 52 3.67 -7.55 3.85
C GLN A 52 2.97 -8.34 2.74
N ALA A 53 3.60 -9.39 2.22
CA ALA A 53 2.99 -10.27 1.22
C ALA A 53 1.77 -11.03 1.76
N ASP A 54 1.80 -11.49 3.01
CA ASP A 54 0.66 -12.14 3.67
C ASP A 54 -0.53 -11.18 3.78
N ILE A 55 -0.30 -9.93 4.18
CA ILE A 55 -1.35 -8.89 4.28
C ILE A 55 -2.03 -8.67 2.92
N VAL A 56 -1.24 -8.52 1.84
CA VAL A 56 -1.78 -8.35 0.48
C VAL A 56 -2.68 -9.54 0.11
N ARG A 57 -2.22 -10.77 0.36
CA ARG A 57 -3.00 -11.99 0.10
C ARG A 57 -4.31 -12.03 0.89
N TYR A 58 -4.30 -11.60 2.15
CA TYR A 58 -5.53 -11.53 2.95
C TYR A 58 -6.50 -10.47 2.43
N HIS A 59 -6.00 -9.30 2.04
CA HIS A 59 -6.83 -8.24 1.45
C HIS A 59 -7.52 -8.71 0.16
N GLU A 60 -6.81 -9.41 -0.73
CA GLU A 60 -7.40 -9.99 -1.94
C GLU A 60 -8.53 -10.98 -1.63
N ARG A 61 -8.32 -11.85 -0.63
CA ARG A 61 -9.33 -12.82 -0.19
C ARG A 61 -10.57 -12.13 0.38
N ILE A 62 -10.39 -11.09 1.18
CA ILE A 62 -11.48 -10.29 1.75
C ILE A 62 -12.27 -9.62 0.62
N ASN A 63 -11.58 -8.96 -0.32
CA ASN A 63 -12.23 -8.31 -1.46
C ASN A 63 -13.07 -9.28 -2.29
N LYS A 64 -12.56 -10.48 -2.57
CA LYS A 64 -13.33 -11.52 -3.28
C LYS A 64 -14.59 -11.92 -2.52
N LYS A 65 -14.53 -12.00 -1.19
CA LYS A 65 -15.70 -12.30 -0.36
C LYS A 65 -16.71 -11.15 -0.36
N ASN A 66 -16.25 -9.90 -0.30
CA ASN A 66 -17.11 -8.72 -0.38
C ASN A 66 -17.88 -8.68 -1.71
N LEU A 67 -17.23 -8.93 -2.84
CA LEU A 67 -17.90 -8.99 -4.15
C LEU A 67 -18.97 -10.10 -4.21
N ALA A 68 -18.70 -11.26 -3.59
CA ALA A 68 -19.68 -12.33 -3.50
C ALA A 68 -20.89 -11.94 -2.63
N ILE A 69 -20.65 -11.25 -1.51
CA ILE A 69 -21.69 -10.72 -0.63
C ILE A 69 -22.56 -9.70 -1.38
N GLU A 70 -21.96 -8.74 -2.08
CA GLU A 70 -22.67 -7.76 -2.89
C GLU A 70 -23.54 -8.43 -3.97
N GLY A 71 -23.00 -9.46 -4.63
CA GLY A 71 -23.73 -10.26 -5.61
C GLY A 71 -24.97 -10.93 -5.02
N GLU A 72 -24.84 -11.51 -3.82
CA GLU A 72 -25.96 -12.15 -3.13
C GLU A 72 -27.00 -11.14 -2.65
N MET A 73 -26.57 -10.01 -2.10
CA MET A 73 -27.48 -8.91 -1.72
C MET A 73 -28.32 -8.45 -2.91
N LYS A 74 -27.72 -8.31 -4.10
CA LYS A 74 -28.44 -7.94 -5.33
C LYS A 74 -29.46 -9.00 -5.74
N ARG A 75 -29.13 -10.29 -5.61
CA ARG A 75 -30.05 -11.41 -5.89
C ARG A 75 -31.23 -11.41 -4.93
N LEU A 76 -30.97 -11.25 -3.63
CA LEU A 76 -32.00 -11.20 -2.61
C LEU A 76 -32.95 -10.02 -2.83
N ARG A 77 -32.43 -8.82 -3.13
CA ARG A 77 -33.25 -7.65 -3.46
C ARG A 77 -34.21 -7.93 -4.61
N LYS A 78 -33.70 -8.47 -5.72
CA LYS A 78 -34.53 -8.84 -6.89
C LYS A 78 -35.64 -9.82 -6.54
N ARG A 79 -35.36 -10.81 -5.68
CA ARG A 79 -36.35 -11.81 -5.25
C ARG A 79 -37.46 -11.21 -4.38
N VAL A 80 -37.12 -10.29 -3.49
CA VAL A 80 -38.09 -9.68 -2.56
C VAL A 80 -38.91 -8.59 -3.25
N GLU A 81 -38.27 -7.75 -4.06
CA GLU A 81 -38.92 -6.58 -4.68
C GLU A 81 -39.55 -6.91 -6.05
N GLY A 82 -39.00 -7.87 -6.79
CA GLY A 82 -39.51 -8.31 -8.10
C GLY A 82 -40.59 -9.40 -8.04
N ALA A 83 -40.99 -9.84 -6.84
CA ALA A 83 -42.12 -10.74 -6.62
C ALA A 83 -43.45 -10.00 -6.38
N LYS A 84 -43.53 -8.72 -6.77
CA LYS A 84 -44.75 -7.91 -6.81
C LYS A 84 -45.26 -7.78 -8.24
#